data_AF-A0A8B6FPZ1-F1
#
_entry.id   AF-A0A8B6FPZ1-F1
#
_cell.length_a   1.000
_cell.length_b   1.000
_cell.length_c   1.000
_cell.angle_alpha   90.00
_cell.angle_beta   90.00
_cell.angle_gamma   90.00
#
_symmetry.space_group_name_H-M   'P 1'
#
loop_
_entity.id
_entity.type
_entity.pdbx_description
1 polymer ?
#
loop_
_entity_poly.entity_id
_entity_poly.type
_entity_poly.pdbx_seq_one_letter_code
_entity_poly.pdbx_strand_id
1 'polypeptide(L)'
;MAEFKDLHVEHLQQEDVEREDDFQKFLLTISDIEEEYEQIIKELEEKLRKEQQARQELEKVIGDQLDEMIHQVDDLQYQISKREEEVQHALQSAEEESISKASSMKQMREVQNQIQELQEDLEAERESRNIAEKQKRDISEQKDDEINQLMKETTRLNKVRETIQRRLRQIEDLKAEVEQQKEILKSQNLALETDLDATIKKVDTGKKENQDVVKKFETEKKILLMSKKIDPIELDFLLRFPSLPNIISPVDFMNNHSWGGIKALVNMEEFRNLDRDIEGSAKRWKKFVESEAPEKEKFPQEWKNKNSLQKLCMMRALRPDRMTYAVKDFVQEKLGTKYVEGRSVEFAKSYEESGPTTPMFFILSPGVNPIKDVEVHGKKIGFSADNKNFHNISLGQGQEVVAESALDLAVKEGHWVILQNIHLVERWLPTLEKKLESYTDECHASYRVYISAEPAPTVLSHIIPQGILEISIKITNEPPTGMVANLHQALDNFDQETMEMCAKENEFKSILFSLCYFHAVVSERRKFGPQGWNRSYPFNTGDLTISAMVLYNYLEANTKVPWEDLRYLFGEIMYGGHITDDWDRDWSRLTWKFICIQIW
;
A
#
# COMPACT_ATOMS: atom_id res chain seq x y z
N MET A 1 46.07 -19.40 -8.17
CA MET A 1 45.19 -19.45 -6.97
C MET A 1 44.63 -18.06 -6.61
N ALA A 2 45.39 -16.97 -6.76
CA ALA A 2 44.85 -15.61 -6.77
C ALA A 2 44.00 -15.33 -8.03
N GLU A 3 44.52 -15.65 -9.22
CA GLU A 3 43.79 -15.47 -10.50
C GLU A 3 42.48 -16.29 -10.62
N PHE A 4 42.33 -17.40 -9.88
CA PHE A 4 41.12 -18.22 -9.89
C PHE A 4 40.03 -17.71 -8.94
N LYS A 5 40.41 -16.90 -7.93
CA LYS A 5 39.47 -16.21 -7.04
C LYS A 5 38.94 -14.94 -7.70
N ASP A 6 39.77 -14.23 -8.45
CA ASP A 6 39.36 -13.05 -9.19
C ASP A 6 38.37 -13.42 -10.31
N LEU A 7 38.62 -14.49 -11.07
CA LEU A 7 37.67 -14.97 -12.09
C LEU A 7 36.32 -15.46 -11.53
N HIS A 8 36.28 -16.05 -10.34
CA HIS A 8 35.03 -16.55 -9.75
C HIS A 8 34.20 -15.43 -9.09
N VAL A 9 34.87 -14.42 -8.53
CA VAL A 9 34.23 -13.19 -8.04
C VAL A 9 33.72 -12.35 -9.22
N GLU A 10 34.48 -12.26 -10.32
CA GLU A 10 34.02 -11.63 -11.55
C GLU A 10 32.83 -12.35 -12.17
N HIS A 11 32.79 -13.70 -12.14
CA HIS A 11 31.67 -14.47 -12.70
C HIS A 11 30.38 -14.34 -11.87
N LEU A 12 30.48 -14.37 -10.54
CA LEU A 12 29.34 -14.14 -9.64
C LEU A 12 28.88 -12.68 -9.66
N GLN A 13 29.81 -11.72 -9.79
CA GLN A 13 29.45 -10.33 -10.05
C GLN A 13 28.82 -10.15 -11.43
N GLN A 14 29.25 -10.88 -12.45
CA GLN A 14 28.64 -10.86 -13.78
C GLN A 14 27.25 -11.49 -13.81
N GLU A 15 27.00 -12.59 -13.10
CA GLU A 15 25.65 -13.21 -13.03
C GLU A 15 24.66 -12.40 -12.19
N ASP A 16 25.12 -11.73 -11.12
CA ASP A 16 24.31 -10.77 -10.37
C ASP A 16 24.12 -9.46 -11.14
N VAL A 17 25.12 -9.00 -11.90
CA VAL A 17 24.98 -7.85 -12.80
C VAL A 17 24.07 -8.19 -13.97
N GLU A 18 24.13 -9.38 -14.58
CA GLU A 18 23.24 -9.79 -15.67
C GLU A 18 21.79 -9.94 -15.20
N ARG A 19 21.54 -10.46 -13.99
CA ARG A 19 20.19 -10.48 -13.39
C ARG A 19 19.70 -9.09 -13.00
N GLU A 20 20.57 -8.22 -12.49
CA GLU A 20 20.23 -6.82 -12.23
C GLU A 20 20.03 -6.06 -13.56
N ASP A 21 20.75 -6.38 -14.63
CA ASP A 21 20.67 -5.77 -15.97
C ASP A 21 19.44 -6.25 -16.75
N ASP A 22 19.05 -7.52 -16.61
CA ASP A 22 17.78 -8.06 -17.14
C ASP A 22 16.57 -7.53 -16.37
N PHE A 23 16.68 -7.39 -15.04
CA PHE A 23 15.66 -6.73 -14.23
C PHE A 23 15.59 -5.23 -14.52
N GLN A 24 16.73 -4.55 -14.70
CA GLN A 24 16.79 -3.15 -15.14
C GLN A 24 16.22 -2.98 -16.55
N LYS A 25 16.49 -3.89 -17.49
CA LYS A 25 15.87 -3.89 -18.83
C LYS A 25 14.37 -4.12 -18.76
N PHE A 26 13.91 -5.06 -17.93
CA PHE A 26 12.49 -5.29 -17.71
C PHE A 26 11.80 -4.05 -17.10
N LEU A 27 12.45 -3.40 -16.14
CA LEU A 27 11.97 -2.17 -15.51
C LEU A 27 12.04 -0.95 -16.43
N LEU A 28 13.06 -0.82 -17.27
CA LEU A 28 13.13 0.19 -18.34
C LEU A 28 12.00 -0.02 -19.33
N THR A 29 11.73 -1.27 -19.72
CA THR A 29 10.61 -1.60 -20.61
C THR A 29 9.27 -1.20 -19.98
N ILE A 30 9.10 -1.39 -18.67
CA ILE A 30 7.88 -0.97 -17.96
C ILE A 30 7.79 0.56 -17.87
N SER A 31 8.88 1.26 -17.54
CA SER A 31 8.91 2.72 -17.49
C SER A 31 8.62 3.33 -18.86
N ASP A 32 9.18 2.75 -19.93
CA ASP A 32 8.94 3.18 -21.31
C ASP A 32 7.47 2.95 -21.68
N ILE A 33 6.88 1.83 -21.26
CA ILE A 33 5.45 1.53 -21.44
C ILE A 33 4.56 2.51 -20.66
N GLU A 34 4.89 2.84 -19.41
CA GLU A 34 4.14 3.81 -18.60
C GLU A 34 4.20 5.21 -19.21
N GLU A 35 5.38 5.65 -19.66
CA GLU A 35 5.57 6.96 -20.32
C GLU A 35 4.80 7.00 -21.65
N GLU A 36 4.81 5.91 -22.43
CA GLU A 36 4.06 5.76 -23.68
C GLU A 36 2.54 5.82 -23.44
N TYR A 37 2.01 5.11 -22.44
CA TYR A 37 0.59 5.16 -22.09
C TYR A 37 0.17 6.52 -21.51
N GLU A 38 1.00 7.15 -20.68
CA GLU A 38 0.70 8.48 -20.13
C GLU A 38 0.68 9.55 -21.23
N GLN A 39 1.52 9.39 -22.24
CA GLN A 39 1.55 10.24 -23.42
C GLN A 39 0.34 10.01 -24.34
N ILE A 40 -0.05 8.75 -24.57
CA ILE A 40 -1.29 8.40 -25.30
C ILE A 40 -2.52 8.98 -24.59
N ILE A 41 -2.60 8.86 -23.26
CA ILE A 41 -3.71 9.41 -22.47
C ILE A 41 -3.76 10.93 -22.62
N LYS A 42 -2.62 11.64 -22.50
CA LYS A 42 -2.57 13.09 -22.73
C LYS A 42 -3.04 13.49 -24.13
N GLU A 43 -2.61 12.77 -25.17
CA GLU A 43 -3.06 13.03 -26.54
C GLU A 43 -4.55 12.80 -26.73
N LEU A 44 -5.11 11.75 -26.13
CA LEU A 44 -6.54 11.45 -26.18
C LEU A 44 -7.36 12.48 -25.41
N GLU A 45 -6.90 12.91 -24.23
CA GLU A 45 -7.52 13.99 -23.45
C GLU A 45 -7.49 15.33 -24.20
N GLU A 46 -6.40 15.64 -24.90
CA GLU A 46 -6.30 16.85 -25.72
C GLU A 46 -7.23 16.78 -26.95
N LYS A 47 -7.32 15.62 -27.62
CA LYS A 47 -8.28 15.40 -28.70
C LYS A 47 -9.71 15.52 -28.22
N LEU A 48 -10.05 14.94 -27.06
CA LEU A 48 -11.37 15.04 -26.45
C LEU A 48 -11.72 16.50 -26.14
N ARG A 49 -10.77 17.28 -25.62
CA ARG A 49 -10.95 18.70 -25.33
C ARG A 49 -11.21 19.53 -26.59
N LYS A 50 -10.46 19.28 -27.68
CA LYS A 50 -10.67 19.94 -28.97
C LYS A 50 -12.03 19.60 -29.58
N GLU A 51 -12.44 18.33 -29.49
CA GLU A 51 -13.75 17.88 -30.01
C GLU A 51 -14.92 18.50 -29.22
N GLN A 52 -14.77 18.64 -27.89
CA GLN A 52 -15.74 19.32 -27.03
C GLN A 52 -15.86 20.82 -27.31
N GLN A 53 -14.75 21.52 -27.56
CA GLN A 53 -14.77 22.92 -27.97
C GLN A 53 -15.46 23.10 -29.33
N ALA A 54 -15.11 22.27 -30.32
CA ALA A 54 -15.73 22.32 -31.64
C ALA A 54 -17.25 22.05 -31.59
N ARG A 55 -17.70 21.18 -30.66
CA ARG A 55 -19.14 20.97 -30.40
C ARG A 55 -19.82 22.23 -29.85
N GLN A 56 -19.24 22.88 -28.85
CA GLN A 56 -19.82 24.10 -28.26
C GLN A 56 -19.95 25.23 -29.28
N GLU A 57 -18.97 25.40 -30.16
CA GLU A 57 -19.03 26.38 -31.24
C GLU A 57 -20.15 26.05 -32.24
N LEU A 58 -20.30 24.78 -32.60
CA LEU A 58 -21.34 24.34 -33.54
C LEU A 58 -22.76 24.46 -32.95
N GLU A 59 -22.95 24.12 -31.67
CA GLU A 59 -24.23 24.29 -30.97
C GLU A 59 -24.64 25.78 -30.91
N LYS A 60 -23.68 26.67 -30.70
CA LYS A 60 -23.92 28.12 -30.69
C LYS A 60 -24.37 28.64 -32.06
N VAL A 61 -23.67 28.25 -33.13
CA VAL A 61 -24.03 28.65 -34.51
C VAL A 61 -25.43 28.17 -34.91
N ILE A 62 -25.83 26.97 -34.48
CA ILE A 62 -27.17 26.43 -34.78
C ILE A 62 -28.24 27.12 -33.94
N GLY A 63 -27.96 27.42 -32.66
CA GLY A 63 -28.86 28.19 -31.81
C GLY A 63 -29.21 29.54 -32.44
N ASP A 64 -28.17 30.28 -32.87
CA ASP A 64 -28.33 31.59 -33.51
C ASP A 64 -29.14 31.48 -34.84
N GLN A 65 -28.93 30.43 -35.64
CA GLN A 65 -29.69 30.20 -36.89
C GLN A 65 -31.15 29.77 -36.65
N LEU A 66 -31.40 29.00 -35.60
CA LEU A 66 -32.74 28.53 -35.25
C LEU A 66 -33.61 29.69 -34.77
N ASP A 67 -33.05 30.58 -33.95
CA ASP A 67 -33.75 31.78 -33.47
C ASP A 67 -34.10 32.74 -34.62
N GLU A 68 -33.20 32.90 -35.60
CA GLU A 68 -33.46 33.70 -36.81
C GLU A 68 -34.58 33.10 -37.68
N MET A 69 -34.62 31.77 -37.82
CA MET A 69 -35.70 31.07 -38.53
C MET A 69 -37.05 31.16 -37.83
N ILE A 70 -37.08 31.03 -36.50
CA ILE A 70 -38.32 31.16 -35.72
C ILE A 70 -38.91 32.56 -35.96
N HIS A 71 -38.07 33.59 -35.94
CA HIS A 71 -38.50 34.95 -36.25
C HIS A 71 -39.06 35.12 -37.67
N GLN A 72 -38.45 34.47 -38.68
CA GLN A 72 -38.95 34.52 -40.06
C GLN A 72 -40.29 33.79 -40.21
N VAL A 73 -40.45 32.63 -39.58
CA VAL A 73 -41.71 31.86 -39.61
C VAL A 73 -42.85 32.64 -38.94
N ASP A 74 -42.59 33.29 -37.82
CA ASP A 74 -43.59 34.10 -37.12
C ASP A 74 -44.03 35.31 -37.96
N ASP A 75 -43.11 35.99 -38.65
CA ASP A 75 -43.44 37.11 -39.54
C ASP A 75 -44.28 36.66 -40.75
N LEU A 76 -43.95 35.50 -41.32
CA LEU A 76 -44.71 34.92 -42.44
C LEU A 76 -46.11 34.48 -42.02
N GLN A 77 -46.27 33.85 -40.86
CA GLN A 77 -47.58 33.49 -40.33
C GLN A 77 -48.47 34.73 -40.11
N TYR A 78 -47.88 35.82 -39.63
CA TYR A 78 -48.57 37.10 -39.50
C TYR A 78 -49.03 37.67 -40.86
N GLN A 79 -48.18 37.62 -41.89
CA GLN A 79 -48.54 38.07 -43.23
C GLN A 79 -49.66 37.23 -43.86
N ILE A 80 -49.65 35.91 -43.64
CA ILE A 80 -50.70 35.00 -44.13
C ILE A 80 -52.04 35.31 -43.46
N SER A 81 -52.10 35.42 -42.12
CA SER A 81 -53.36 35.75 -41.43
C SER A 81 -53.93 37.09 -41.91
N LYS A 82 -53.09 38.09 -42.14
CA LYS A 82 -53.54 39.38 -42.66
C LYS A 82 -54.16 39.26 -44.05
N ARG A 83 -53.53 38.49 -44.95
CA ARG A 83 -54.07 38.22 -46.30
C ARG A 83 -55.37 37.40 -46.25
N GLU A 84 -55.50 36.47 -45.31
CA GLU A 84 -56.73 35.69 -45.11
C GLU A 84 -57.90 36.57 -44.64
N GLU A 85 -57.65 37.51 -43.73
CA GLU A 85 -58.63 38.51 -43.30
C GLU A 85 -59.07 39.41 -44.47
N GLU A 86 -58.12 39.88 -45.29
CA GLU A 86 -58.42 40.68 -46.50
C GLU A 86 -59.31 39.91 -47.49
N VAL A 87 -59.07 38.60 -47.67
CA VAL A 87 -59.88 37.74 -48.54
C VAL A 87 -61.26 37.45 -47.94
N GLN A 88 -61.36 37.21 -46.63
CA GLN A 88 -62.66 37.05 -45.97
C GLN A 88 -63.51 38.32 -46.06
N HIS A 89 -62.89 39.49 -45.89
CA HIS A 89 -63.57 40.77 -46.05
C HIS A 89 -64.07 40.97 -47.49
N ALA A 90 -63.29 40.57 -48.50
CA ALA A 90 -63.70 40.61 -49.90
C ALA A 90 -64.84 39.63 -50.22
N LEU A 91 -64.84 38.44 -49.62
CA LEU A 91 -65.90 37.43 -49.75
C LEU A 91 -67.22 37.86 -49.10
N GLN A 92 -67.16 38.45 -47.90
CA GLN A 92 -68.35 39.01 -47.25
C GLN A 92 -68.95 40.17 -48.06
N SER A 93 -68.11 41.05 -48.62
CA SER A 93 -68.58 42.13 -49.49
C SER A 93 -69.24 41.61 -50.77
N ALA A 94 -68.82 40.44 -51.29
CA ALA A 94 -69.44 39.79 -52.45
C ALA A 94 -70.73 39.03 -52.10
N GLU A 95 -70.87 38.52 -50.86
CA GLU A 95 -72.12 37.89 -50.38
C GLU A 95 -73.21 38.93 -50.05
N GLU A 96 -72.84 40.15 -49.66
CA GLU A 96 -73.80 41.24 -49.37
C GLU A 96 -74.47 41.83 -50.63
N GLU A 97 -73.88 41.68 -51.81
CA GLU A 97 -74.50 42.09 -53.10
C GLU A 97 -75.49 41.04 -53.67
N SER A 98 -75.50 39.82 -53.12
CA SER A 98 -76.30 38.69 -53.64
C SER A 98 -77.72 38.59 -53.06
N ILE A 99 -78.13 39.46 -52.14
CA ILE A 99 -79.43 39.40 -51.44
C ILE A 99 -80.29 40.62 -51.75
N SER A 100 -80.67 40.82 -53.01
CA SER A 100 -81.89 41.56 -53.39
C SER A 100 -82.24 41.32 -54.86
N LYS A 101 -83.02 40.26 -55.14
CA LYS A 101 -84.21 40.25 -56.04
C LYS A 101 -84.55 38.81 -56.46
N ALA A 102 -85.31 38.12 -55.60
CA ALA A 102 -86.10 36.96 -56.00
C ALA A 102 -87.45 36.96 -55.27
N SER A 103 -88.49 37.54 -55.87
CA SER A 103 -89.89 37.21 -55.54
C SER A 103 -90.84 37.48 -56.73
N SER A 104 -90.94 36.45 -57.56
CA SER A 104 -92.09 35.92 -58.30
C SER A 104 -93.06 36.79 -59.11
N MET A 105 -93.10 36.44 -60.41
CA MET A 105 -94.28 36.14 -61.26
C MET A 105 -95.34 37.23 -61.50
N LYS A 106 -95.40 37.72 -62.75
CA LYS A 106 -96.46 37.37 -63.73
C LYS A 106 -96.36 38.25 -64.98
N GLN A 107 -96.35 37.60 -66.14
CA GLN A 107 -96.80 38.14 -67.43
C GLN A 107 -96.05 39.37 -67.99
N MET A 108 -95.02 39.07 -68.79
CA MET A 108 -94.90 39.50 -70.19
C MET A 108 -95.35 40.95 -70.53
N ARG A 109 -94.41 41.91 -70.40
CA ARG A 109 -94.01 42.92 -71.41
C ARG A 109 -93.46 44.18 -70.73
N GLU A 110 -92.21 44.10 -70.27
CA GLU A 110 -91.32 45.28 -70.11
C GLU A 110 -89.85 44.84 -70.03
N VAL A 111 -89.49 43.82 -70.82
CA VAL A 111 -88.16 43.21 -70.90
C VAL A 111 -87.17 44.03 -71.77
N GLN A 112 -87.54 45.21 -72.27
CA GLN A 112 -86.68 45.92 -73.24
C GLN A 112 -85.70 46.93 -72.63
N ASN A 113 -85.86 47.39 -71.38
CA ASN A 113 -84.93 48.35 -70.79
C ASN A 113 -84.02 47.78 -69.69
N GLN A 114 -84.26 46.55 -69.21
CA GLN A 114 -83.45 45.93 -68.13
C GLN A 114 -82.33 44.99 -68.62
N ILE A 115 -82.27 44.68 -69.93
CA ILE A 115 -81.23 43.80 -70.48
C ILE A 115 -79.87 44.51 -70.58
N GLN A 116 -79.84 45.84 -70.68
CA GLN A 116 -78.59 46.62 -70.76
C GLN A 116 -77.85 46.65 -69.41
N GLU A 117 -78.55 46.88 -68.29
CA GLU A 117 -77.97 46.87 -66.93
C GLU A 117 -77.47 45.47 -66.51
N LEU A 118 -78.24 44.41 -66.80
CA LEU A 118 -77.86 43.03 -66.45
C LEU A 118 -76.63 42.50 -67.21
N GLN A 119 -76.28 43.08 -68.36
CA GLN A 119 -75.08 42.70 -69.11
C GLN A 119 -73.82 43.38 -68.56
N GLU A 120 -73.92 44.64 -68.12
CA GLU A 120 -72.82 45.36 -67.48
C GLU A 120 -72.50 44.80 -66.09
N ASP A 121 -73.53 44.46 -65.29
CA ASP A 121 -73.33 43.85 -63.96
C ASP A 121 -72.72 42.44 -64.04
N LEU A 122 -73.10 41.63 -65.04
CA LEU A 122 -72.54 40.29 -65.25
C LEU A 122 -71.09 40.32 -65.76
N GLU A 123 -70.72 41.33 -66.55
CA GLU A 123 -69.33 41.54 -66.97
C GLU A 123 -68.45 42.01 -65.81
N ALA A 124 -68.93 42.93 -64.97
CA ALA A 124 -68.21 43.39 -63.78
C ALA A 124 -67.97 42.25 -62.76
N GLU A 125 -68.96 41.39 -62.51
CA GLU A 125 -68.82 40.24 -61.60
C GLU A 125 -67.85 39.19 -62.15
N ARG A 126 -67.89 38.92 -63.47
CA ARG A 126 -66.93 38.01 -64.13
C ARG A 126 -65.50 38.52 -64.05
N GLU A 127 -65.30 39.83 -64.18
CA GLU A 127 -63.97 40.44 -64.11
C GLU A 127 -63.42 40.42 -62.67
N SER A 128 -64.26 40.73 -61.67
CA SER A 128 -63.90 40.61 -60.25
C SER A 128 -63.56 39.17 -59.85
N ARG A 129 -64.36 38.18 -60.29
CA ARG A 129 -64.10 36.76 -60.04
C ARG A 129 -62.81 36.27 -60.70
N ASN A 130 -62.50 36.74 -61.91
CA ASN A 130 -61.24 36.40 -62.58
C ASN A 130 -60.02 37.00 -61.87
N ILE A 131 -60.13 38.21 -61.31
CA ILE A 131 -59.06 38.83 -60.52
C ILE A 131 -58.85 38.05 -59.21
N ALA A 132 -59.93 37.68 -58.51
CA ALA A 132 -59.86 36.88 -57.28
C ALA A 132 -59.29 35.47 -57.54
N GLU A 133 -59.68 34.81 -58.63
CA GLU A 133 -59.09 33.51 -59.01
C GLU A 133 -57.62 33.63 -59.40
N LYS A 134 -57.20 34.72 -60.05
CA LYS A 134 -55.81 34.97 -60.39
C LYS A 134 -54.97 35.22 -59.12
N GLN A 135 -55.44 36.07 -58.22
CA GLN A 135 -54.77 36.31 -56.93
C GLN A 135 -54.66 35.03 -56.09
N LYS A 136 -55.70 34.19 -56.09
CA LYS A 136 -55.66 32.89 -55.41
C LYS A 136 -54.62 31.95 -56.02
N ARG A 137 -54.43 31.95 -57.35
CA ARG A 137 -53.38 31.16 -58.02
C ARG A 137 -51.99 31.71 -57.71
N ASP A 138 -51.79 33.02 -57.80
CA ASP A 138 -50.49 33.67 -57.52
C ASP A 138 -50.07 33.44 -56.04
N ILE A 139 -51.00 33.48 -55.09
CA ILE A 139 -50.74 33.17 -53.66
C ILE A 139 -50.44 31.67 -53.46
N SER A 140 -51.13 30.79 -54.18
CA SER A 140 -50.84 29.34 -54.11
C SER A 140 -49.43 29.03 -54.62
N GLU A 141 -49.00 29.70 -55.69
CA GLU A 141 -47.66 29.52 -56.26
C GLU A 141 -46.57 30.06 -55.32
N GLN A 142 -46.80 31.23 -54.69
CA GLN A 142 -45.91 31.76 -53.65
C GLN A 142 -45.80 30.83 -52.44
N LYS A 143 -46.92 30.26 -51.99
CA LYS A 143 -46.94 29.31 -50.88
C LYS A 143 -46.15 28.03 -51.19
N ASP A 144 -46.27 27.52 -52.41
CA ASP A 144 -45.54 26.32 -52.84
C ASP A 144 -44.02 26.57 -52.94
N ASP A 145 -43.59 27.76 -53.37
CA ASP A 145 -42.18 28.16 -53.38
C ASP A 145 -41.60 28.29 -51.96
N GLU A 146 -42.37 28.86 -51.03
CA GLU A 146 -41.97 29.06 -49.64
C GLU A 146 -41.89 27.73 -48.87
N ILE A 147 -42.82 26.80 -49.13
CA ILE A 147 -42.77 25.42 -48.64
C ILE A 147 -41.50 24.70 -49.15
N ASN A 148 -41.16 24.88 -50.42
CA ASN A 148 -39.95 24.28 -51.00
C ASN A 148 -38.66 24.85 -50.39
N GLN A 149 -38.65 26.13 -50.01
CA GLN A 149 -37.52 26.76 -49.32
C GLN A 149 -37.37 26.20 -47.90
N LEU A 150 -38.45 26.11 -47.12
CA LEU A 150 -38.46 25.52 -45.77
C LEU A 150 -38.03 24.05 -45.77
N MET A 151 -38.40 23.28 -46.81
CA MET A 151 -37.95 21.89 -46.95
C MET A 151 -36.43 21.79 -47.15
N LYS A 152 -35.82 22.67 -47.96
CA LYS A 152 -34.35 22.69 -48.15
C LYS A 152 -33.62 23.03 -46.85
N GLU A 153 -34.12 24.01 -46.10
CA GLU A 153 -33.61 24.41 -44.79
C GLU A 153 -33.68 23.25 -43.78
N THR A 154 -34.81 22.54 -43.75
CA THR A 154 -35.03 21.37 -42.89
C THR A 154 -34.08 20.21 -43.23
N THR A 155 -33.83 19.95 -44.52
CA THR A 155 -32.82 18.97 -44.94
C THR A 155 -31.41 19.35 -44.47
N ARG A 156 -31.06 20.64 -44.51
CA ARG A 156 -29.77 21.14 -44.04
C ARG A 156 -29.61 20.95 -42.53
N LEU A 157 -30.63 21.30 -41.72
CA LEU A 157 -30.62 21.11 -40.27
C LEU A 157 -30.54 19.63 -39.87
N ASN A 158 -31.24 18.74 -40.58
CA ASN A 158 -31.15 17.29 -40.34
C ASN A 158 -29.72 16.75 -40.56
N LYS A 159 -29.01 17.23 -41.60
CA LYS A 159 -27.62 16.84 -41.88
C LYS A 159 -26.64 17.29 -40.79
N VAL A 160 -26.89 18.46 -40.20
CA VAL A 160 -26.12 18.97 -39.07
C VAL A 160 -26.40 18.14 -37.81
N ARG A 161 -27.67 17.81 -37.54
CA ARG A 161 -28.08 16.94 -36.43
C ARG A 161 -27.43 15.55 -36.51
N GLU A 162 -27.36 14.95 -37.70
CA GLU A 162 -26.65 13.68 -37.92
C GLU A 162 -25.14 13.80 -37.64
N THR A 163 -24.53 14.93 -37.98
CA THR A 163 -23.11 15.19 -37.73
C THR A 163 -22.82 15.30 -36.23
N ILE A 164 -23.70 15.97 -35.47
CA ILE A 164 -23.60 16.04 -34.00
C ILE A 164 -23.77 14.65 -33.37
N GLN A 165 -24.76 13.87 -33.82
CA GLN A 165 -24.95 12.50 -33.32
C GLN A 165 -23.76 11.57 -33.62
N ARG A 166 -23.03 11.81 -34.72
CA ARG A 166 -21.80 11.07 -35.02
C ARG A 166 -20.66 11.46 -34.07
N ARG A 167 -20.49 12.75 -33.77
CA ARG A 167 -19.49 13.24 -32.81
C ARG A 167 -19.79 12.81 -31.37
N LEU A 168 -21.06 12.77 -30.97
CA LEU A 168 -21.46 12.28 -29.64
C LEU A 168 -21.06 10.81 -29.43
N ARG A 169 -21.27 9.96 -30.45
CA ARG A 169 -20.83 8.56 -30.41
C ARG A 169 -19.31 8.43 -30.30
N GLN A 170 -18.55 9.21 -31.08
CA GLN A 170 -17.08 9.22 -30.94
C GLN A 170 -16.60 9.66 -29.55
N ILE A 171 -17.29 10.61 -28.91
CA ILE A 171 -16.97 11.04 -27.54
C ILE A 171 -17.28 9.94 -26.52
N GLU A 172 -18.38 9.20 -26.69
CA GLU A 172 -18.73 8.07 -25.83
C GLU A 172 -17.72 6.93 -25.97
N ASP A 173 -17.30 6.61 -27.20
CA ASP A 173 -16.28 5.61 -27.49
C ASP A 173 -14.93 5.97 -26.85
N LEU A 174 -14.47 7.23 -27.03
CA LEU A 174 -13.23 7.72 -26.42
C LEU A 174 -13.28 7.71 -24.89
N LYS A 175 -14.44 8.03 -24.29
CA LYS A 175 -14.61 7.95 -22.82
C LYS A 175 -14.52 6.51 -22.32
N ALA A 176 -15.14 5.57 -23.04
CA ALA A 176 -15.08 4.16 -22.69
C ALA A 176 -13.65 3.63 -22.80
N GLU A 177 -12.90 4.03 -23.83
CA GLU A 177 -11.51 3.63 -24.03
C GLU A 177 -10.57 4.19 -22.95
N VAL A 178 -10.76 5.45 -22.53
CA VAL A 178 -10.03 6.04 -21.39
C VAL A 178 -10.34 5.31 -20.09
N GLU A 179 -11.61 4.97 -19.83
CA GLU A 179 -11.99 4.27 -18.60
C GLU A 179 -11.45 2.84 -18.56
N GLN A 180 -11.46 2.16 -19.70
CA GLN A 180 -10.86 0.84 -19.86
C GLN A 180 -9.35 0.88 -19.59
N GLN A 181 -8.63 1.86 -20.15
CA GLN A 181 -7.20 2.05 -19.92
C GLN A 181 -6.90 2.31 -18.44
N LYS A 182 -7.72 3.11 -17.74
CA LYS A 182 -7.58 3.36 -16.30
C LYS A 182 -7.75 2.10 -15.44
N GLU A 183 -8.73 1.25 -15.75
CA GLU A 183 -8.94 -0.01 -15.02
C GLU A 183 -7.83 -1.04 -15.29
N ILE A 184 -7.26 -1.07 -16.50
CA ILE A 184 -6.08 -1.89 -16.80
C ILE A 184 -4.89 -1.43 -15.95
N LEU A 185 -4.61 -0.12 -15.92
CA LEU A 185 -3.51 0.44 -15.12
C LEU A 185 -3.68 0.15 -13.62
N LYS A 186 -4.92 0.25 -13.11
CA LYS A 186 -5.26 -0.04 -11.72
C LYS A 186 -5.08 -1.52 -11.36
N SER A 187 -5.49 -2.42 -12.25
CA SER A 187 -5.32 -3.87 -12.02
C SER A 187 -3.86 -4.31 -12.11
N GLN A 188 -3.05 -3.71 -13.00
CA GLN A 188 -1.60 -3.93 -13.06
C GLN A 188 -0.89 -3.41 -11.81
N ASN A 189 -1.24 -2.22 -11.32
CA ASN A 189 -0.70 -1.69 -10.06
C ASN A 189 -1.06 -2.57 -8.86
N LEU A 190 -2.31 -3.06 -8.78
CA LEU A 190 -2.73 -3.97 -7.72
C LEU A 190 -2.00 -5.32 -7.78
N ALA A 191 -1.74 -5.84 -8.99
CA ALA A 191 -0.95 -7.06 -9.17
C ALA A 191 0.51 -6.85 -8.73
N LEU A 192 1.11 -5.71 -9.06
CA LEU A 192 2.45 -5.32 -8.60
C LEU A 192 2.51 -5.15 -7.08
N GLU A 193 1.53 -4.49 -6.46
CA GLU A 193 1.44 -4.38 -5.00
C GLU A 193 1.29 -5.75 -4.34
N THR A 194 0.52 -6.66 -4.95
CA THR A 194 0.31 -8.02 -4.45
C THR A 194 1.58 -8.87 -4.59
N ASP A 195 2.28 -8.76 -5.72
CA ASP A 195 3.53 -9.49 -5.97
C ASP A 195 4.69 -8.94 -5.14
N LEU A 196 4.71 -7.62 -4.91
CA LEU A 196 5.59 -6.96 -3.94
C LEU A 196 5.27 -7.41 -2.52
N ASP A 197 4.00 -7.48 -2.13
CA ASP A 197 3.57 -8.01 -0.84
C ASP A 197 4.00 -9.48 -0.66
N ALA A 198 3.86 -10.30 -1.69
CA ALA A 198 4.28 -11.69 -1.68
C ALA A 198 5.81 -11.82 -1.57
N THR A 199 6.54 -10.97 -2.29
CA THR A 199 8.01 -10.91 -2.26
C THR A 199 8.52 -10.42 -0.90
N ILE A 200 7.92 -9.36 -0.36
CA ILE A 200 8.27 -8.83 0.96
C ILE A 200 7.96 -9.87 2.03
N LYS A 201 6.78 -10.52 2.01
CA LYS A 201 6.44 -11.59 2.96
C LYS A 201 7.43 -12.76 2.92
N LYS A 202 7.79 -13.26 1.72
CA LYS A 202 8.79 -14.33 1.56
C LYS A 202 10.19 -13.94 2.08
N VAL A 203 10.49 -12.65 2.12
CA VAL A 203 11.78 -12.09 2.57
C VAL A 203 11.78 -11.71 4.06
N ASP A 204 10.63 -11.30 4.59
CA ASP A 204 10.36 -10.89 5.99
C ASP A 204 10.45 -12.07 6.95
N THR A 205 10.15 -13.28 6.48
CA THR A 205 10.12 -14.44 7.36
C THR A 205 11.51 -14.87 7.84
N GLY A 206 12.63 -14.23 7.51
CA GLY A 206 13.96 -14.78 7.81
C GLY A 206 14.99 -13.87 8.49
N LYS A 207 14.64 -12.71 9.04
CA LYS A 207 15.64 -11.72 9.46
C LYS A 207 15.38 -11.02 10.79
N LYS A 208 16.42 -10.28 11.22
CA LYS A 208 16.49 -9.48 12.45
C LYS A 208 15.71 -8.18 12.32
N GLU A 209 14.98 -7.76 13.34
CA GLU A 209 14.15 -6.54 13.31
C GLU A 209 14.90 -5.28 12.79
N ASN A 210 16.17 -5.10 13.18
CA ASN A 210 17.01 -3.98 12.70
C ASN A 210 17.44 -4.14 11.23
N GLN A 211 17.62 -5.37 10.75
CA GLN A 211 17.90 -5.66 9.34
C GLN A 211 16.63 -5.57 8.48
N ASP A 212 15.46 -5.83 9.06
CA ASP A 212 14.16 -5.70 8.39
C ASP A 212 13.82 -4.25 8.09
N VAL A 213 14.03 -3.33 9.04
CA VAL A 213 13.81 -1.89 8.79
C VAL A 213 14.76 -1.37 7.69
N VAL A 214 16.02 -1.80 7.68
CA VAL A 214 17.00 -1.41 6.64
C VAL A 214 16.60 -1.95 5.28
N LYS A 215 16.19 -3.22 5.18
CA LYS A 215 15.74 -3.79 3.89
C LYS A 215 14.42 -3.18 3.43
N LYS A 216 13.47 -2.93 4.32
CA LYS A 216 12.21 -2.23 4.01
C LYS A 216 12.49 -0.82 3.50
N PHE A 217 13.44 -0.13 4.11
CA PHE A 217 13.93 1.15 3.61
C PHE A 217 14.61 1.01 2.23
N GLU A 218 15.44 -0.01 1.99
CA GLU A 218 16.05 -0.25 0.67
C GLU A 218 15.02 -0.59 -0.41
N THR A 219 14.01 -1.40 -0.11
CA THR A 219 12.90 -1.72 -1.03
C THR A 219 12.09 -0.46 -1.35
N GLU A 220 11.71 0.32 -0.33
CA GLU A 220 10.97 1.56 -0.53
C GLU A 220 11.79 2.60 -1.30
N LYS A 221 13.07 2.74 -0.97
CA LYS A 221 14.02 3.56 -1.72
C LYS A 221 14.03 3.17 -3.19
N LYS A 222 14.09 1.87 -3.52
CA LYS A 222 14.03 1.41 -4.91
C LYS A 222 12.70 1.82 -5.56
N ILE A 223 11.55 1.62 -4.91
CA ILE A 223 10.21 2.00 -5.43
C ILE A 223 10.08 3.51 -5.66
N LEU A 224 10.56 4.31 -4.73
CA LEU A 224 10.48 5.77 -4.80
C LEU A 224 11.47 6.38 -5.80
N LEU A 225 12.63 5.76 -5.98
CA LEU A 225 13.56 6.11 -7.06
C LEU A 225 12.94 5.78 -8.43
N MET A 226 12.33 4.59 -8.57
CA MET A 226 11.67 4.17 -9.82
C MET A 226 10.49 5.07 -10.19
N SER A 227 9.69 5.49 -9.21
CA SER A 227 8.57 6.42 -9.43
C SER A 227 8.98 7.90 -9.57
N LYS A 228 10.29 8.21 -9.64
CA LYS A 228 10.86 9.58 -9.67
C LYS A 228 10.33 10.48 -8.52
N LYS A 229 9.92 9.89 -7.39
CA LYS A 229 9.35 10.60 -6.23
C LYS A 229 10.40 11.02 -5.19
N ILE A 230 11.65 10.58 -5.36
CA ILE A 230 12.79 10.93 -4.50
C ILE A 230 13.90 11.56 -5.31
N ASP A 231 14.50 12.62 -4.76
CA ASP A 231 15.71 13.21 -5.31
C ASP A 231 16.95 12.33 -5.01
N PRO A 232 17.71 11.90 -6.04
CA PRO A 232 18.90 11.07 -5.84
C PRO A 232 20.01 11.72 -5.01
N ILE A 233 20.13 13.05 -5.05
CA ILE A 233 21.15 13.82 -4.31
C ILE A 233 20.79 13.84 -2.82
N GLU A 234 19.51 14.05 -2.48
CA GLU A 234 19.02 13.97 -1.10
C GLU A 234 19.23 12.57 -0.52
N LEU A 235 18.97 11.54 -1.32
CA LEU A 235 19.17 10.16 -0.93
C LEU A 235 20.65 9.81 -0.73
N ASP A 236 21.54 10.24 -1.62
CA ASP A 236 22.98 10.04 -1.47
C ASP A 236 23.50 10.71 -0.19
N PHE A 237 22.99 11.89 0.13
CA PHE A 237 23.28 12.54 1.41
C PHE A 237 22.85 11.68 2.60
N LEU A 238 21.63 11.15 2.60
CA LEU A 238 21.13 10.33 3.70
C LEU A 238 22.00 9.07 3.92
N LEU A 239 22.44 8.43 2.83
CA LEU A 239 23.21 7.18 2.86
C LEU A 239 24.69 7.40 3.21
N ARG A 240 25.36 8.34 2.55
CA ARG A 240 26.80 8.58 2.72
C ARG A 240 27.11 9.55 3.85
N PHE A 241 26.16 10.41 4.20
CA PHE A 241 26.32 11.51 5.14
C PHE A 241 27.60 12.33 4.91
N PRO A 242 27.70 13.05 3.78
CA PRO A 242 28.85 13.91 3.52
C PRO A 242 28.89 15.04 4.55
N SER A 243 29.92 15.07 5.39
CA SER A 243 30.16 16.12 6.38
C SER A 243 31.37 16.94 5.98
N LEU A 244 31.24 18.27 5.97
CA LEU A 244 32.40 19.13 5.78
C LEU A 244 33.35 19.04 7.00
N PRO A 245 34.65 18.76 6.79
CA PRO A 245 35.62 18.68 7.87
C PRO A 245 36.04 20.08 8.36
N ASN A 246 36.61 20.14 9.56
CA ASN A 246 37.21 21.35 10.16
C ASN A 246 36.26 22.55 10.34
N ILE A 247 34.95 22.30 10.48
CA ILE A 247 33.97 23.33 10.84
C ILE A 247 33.66 23.22 12.33
N ILE A 248 33.62 24.37 13.02
CA ILE A 248 33.22 24.45 14.43
C ILE A 248 31.73 24.76 14.48
N SER A 249 30.98 24.00 15.29
CA SER A 249 29.57 24.29 15.55
C SER A 249 29.44 25.65 16.27
N PRO A 250 28.61 26.58 15.76
CA PRO A 250 28.33 27.85 16.42
C PRO A 250 27.34 27.69 17.58
N VAL A 251 26.77 26.50 17.77
CA VAL A 251 25.80 26.18 18.82
C VAL A 251 26.31 25.05 19.71
N ASP A 252 25.92 25.07 20.99
CA ASP A 252 26.43 24.17 22.03
C ASP A 252 25.75 22.78 22.04
N PHE A 253 24.58 22.65 21.44
CA PHE A 253 23.78 21.43 21.41
C PHE A 253 24.06 20.53 20.20
N MET A 254 25.03 20.89 19.35
CA MET A 254 25.48 20.05 18.23
C MET A 254 27.00 19.95 18.20
N ASN A 255 27.49 18.78 17.81
CA ASN A 255 28.91 18.57 17.60
C ASN A 255 29.37 19.08 16.21
N ASN A 256 30.68 19.24 16.04
CA ASN A 256 31.29 19.75 14.81
C ASN A 256 30.99 18.88 13.57
N HIS A 257 30.84 17.57 13.73
CA HIS A 257 30.56 16.65 12.62
C HIS A 257 29.10 16.78 12.14
N SER A 258 28.14 16.77 13.07
CA SER A 258 26.73 17.07 12.81
C SER A 258 26.57 18.42 12.13
N TRP A 259 27.27 19.45 12.60
CA TRP A 259 27.26 20.77 11.98
C TRP A 259 27.88 20.76 10.57
N GLY A 260 28.97 20.02 10.36
CA GLY A 260 29.52 19.76 9.02
C GLY A 260 28.50 19.13 8.07
N GLY A 261 27.63 18.25 8.57
CA GLY A 261 26.49 17.72 7.82
C GLY A 261 25.41 18.77 7.50
N ILE A 262 25.09 19.67 8.43
CA ILE A 262 24.19 20.81 8.17
C ILE A 262 24.77 21.70 7.07
N LYS A 263 26.07 22.00 7.10
CA LYS A 263 26.72 22.82 6.06
C LYS A 263 26.73 22.13 4.70
N ALA A 264 26.76 20.80 4.65
CA ALA A 264 26.63 20.04 3.41
C ALA A 264 25.19 20.08 2.87
N LEU A 265 24.18 19.97 3.74
CA LEU A 265 22.77 20.12 3.36
C LEU A 265 22.49 21.48 2.73
N VAL A 266 23.01 22.57 3.32
CA VAL A 266 22.79 23.95 2.84
C VAL A 266 23.24 24.17 1.39
N ASN A 267 24.08 23.30 0.82
CA ASN A 267 24.47 23.37 -0.58
C ASN A 267 23.37 22.94 -1.56
N MET A 268 22.35 22.22 -1.08
CA MET A 268 21.16 21.86 -1.85
C MET A 268 20.12 22.98 -1.76
N GLU A 269 19.41 23.25 -2.85
CA GLU A 269 18.51 24.40 -2.98
C GLU A 269 17.40 24.38 -1.91
N GLU A 270 16.91 23.19 -1.61
CA GLU A 270 15.83 22.92 -0.67
C GLU A 270 16.24 23.24 0.78
N PHE A 271 17.52 23.14 1.14
CA PHE A 271 17.99 23.37 2.51
C PHE A 271 18.73 24.69 2.69
N ARG A 272 18.63 25.60 1.71
CA ARG A 272 19.23 26.92 1.79
C ARG A 272 18.78 27.65 3.06
N ASN A 273 19.73 28.30 3.74
CA ASN A 273 19.56 29.02 5.01
C ASN A 273 19.25 28.16 6.25
N LEU A 274 19.33 26.82 6.18
CA LEU A 274 19.16 25.96 7.36
C LEU A 274 20.15 26.30 8.48
N ASP A 275 21.42 26.48 8.14
CA ASP A 275 22.46 26.90 9.08
C ASP A 275 22.13 28.24 9.76
N ARG A 276 21.74 29.24 8.98
CA ARG A 276 21.37 30.58 9.47
C ARG A 276 20.16 30.53 10.39
N ASP A 277 19.16 29.70 10.10
CA ASP A 277 17.99 29.57 10.96
C ASP A 277 18.30 28.83 12.27
N ILE A 278 19.17 27.80 12.22
CA ILE A 278 19.63 27.12 13.43
C ILE A 278 20.38 28.09 14.34
N GLU A 279 21.25 28.92 13.78
CA GLU A 279 21.96 29.96 14.55
C GLU A 279 21.01 31.04 15.07
N GLY A 280 20.18 31.61 14.20
CA GLY A 280 19.26 32.70 14.54
C GLY A 280 18.16 32.31 15.52
N SER A 281 17.76 31.03 15.52
CA SER A 281 16.71 30.47 16.37
C SER A 281 17.20 29.36 17.29
N ALA A 282 18.45 29.45 17.76
CA ALA A 282 19.15 28.40 18.52
C ALA A 282 18.33 27.80 19.68
N LYS A 283 17.60 28.61 20.47
CA LYS A 283 16.77 28.11 21.58
C LYS A 283 15.68 27.13 21.12
N ARG A 284 15.06 27.35 19.96
CA ARG A 284 13.99 26.51 19.43
C ARG A 284 14.56 25.20 18.88
N TRP A 285 15.67 25.29 18.15
CA TRP A 285 16.37 24.14 17.62
C TRP A 285 16.98 23.27 18.73
N LYS A 286 17.53 23.89 19.78
CA LYS A 286 17.99 23.20 20.99
C LYS A 286 16.87 22.36 21.61
N LYS A 287 15.68 22.95 21.79
CA LYS A 287 14.52 22.22 22.31
C LYS A 287 14.16 21.00 21.45
N PHE A 288 14.18 21.14 20.12
CA PHE A 288 13.90 20.03 19.21
C PHE A 288 14.98 18.95 19.28
N VAL A 289 16.26 19.33 19.20
CA VAL A 289 17.40 18.39 19.24
C VAL A 289 17.49 17.67 20.58
N GLU A 290 17.21 18.34 21.70
CA GLU A 290 17.23 17.76 23.05
C GLU A 290 15.95 16.99 23.41
N SER A 291 14.96 16.93 22.51
CA SER A 291 13.75 16.12 22.73
C SER A 291 14.09 14.63 22.85
N GLU A 292 13.30 13.89 23.62
CA GLU A 292 13.45 12.43 23.74
C GLU A 292 13.10 11.71 22.43
N ALA A 293 12.07 12.19 21.73
CA ALA A 293 11.54 11.61 20.50
C ALA A 293 11.36 12.68 19.40
N PRO A 294 12.44 13.30 18.92
CA PRO A 294 12.41 14.38 17.93
C PRO A 294 11.73 13.96 16.61
N GLU A 295 11.80 12.69 16.24
CA GLU A 295 11.12 12.14 15.06
C GLU A 295 9.58 12.24 15.13
N LYS A 296 9.02 12.34 16.34
CA LYS A 296 7.58 12.57 16.58
C LYS A 296 7.22 14.04 16.69
N GLU A 297 8.21 14.92 16.80
CA GLU A 297 7.98 16.36 16.92
C GLU A 297 7.85 17.05 15.57
N LYS A 298 7.15 18.19 15.55
CA LYS A 298 7.11 19.05 14.37
C LYS A 298 8.41 19.85 14.28
N PHE A 299 9.08 19.77 13.15
CA PHE A 299 10.27 20.58 12.88
C PHE A 299 9.99 22.09 13.08
N PRO A 300 11.00 22.87 13.50
CA PRO A 300 10.87 24.31 13.64
C PRO A 300 10.47 25.02 12.34
N GLN A 301 9.68 26.11 12.46
CA GLN A 301 9.43 27.07 11.38
C GLN A 301 8.91 26.45 10.06
N GLU A 302 9.55 26.77 8.94
CA GLU A 302 9.22 26.30 7.58
C GLU A 302 9.70 24.88 7.31
N TRP A 303 10.65 24.37 8.11
CA TRP A 303 11.21 23.02 7.97
C TRP A 303 10.19 21.91 8.22
N LYS A 304 9.08 22.20 8.91
CA LYS A 304 7.94 21.29 9.05
C LYS A 304 7.28 20.93 7.71
N ASN A 305 7.40 21.80 6.71
CA ASN A 305 6.79 21.63 5.38
C ASN A 305 7.65 20.76 4.45
N LYS A 306 8.85 20.36 4.87
CA LYS A 306 9.71 19.45 4.11
C LYS A 306 9.07 18.09 3.93
N ASN A 307 9.38 17.42 2.82
CA ASN A 307 8.92 16.07 2.57
C ASN A 307 9.60 15.09 3.55
N SER A 308 9.13 13.84 3.59
CA SER A 308 9.59 12.86 4.57
C SER A 308 11.06 12.48 4.39
N LEU A 309 11.58 12.42 3.15
CA LEU A 309 13.01 12.16 2.90
C LEU A 309 13.88 13.33 3.35
N GLN A 310 13.48 14.56 3.04
CA GLN A 310 14.18 15.77 3.46
C GLN A 310 14.25 15.88 4.98
N LYS A 311 13.16 15.51 5.68
CA LYS A 311 13.13 15.39 7.13
C LYS A 311 14.11 14.34 7.64
N LEU A 312 14.24 13.19 6.97
CA LEU A 312 15.26 12.19 7.31
C LEU A 312 16.68 12.74 7.15
N CYS A 313 16.95 13.49 6.07
CA CYS A 313 18.24 14.13 5.85
C CYS A 313 18.60 15.10 6.98
N MET A 314 17.64 15.92 7.42
CA MET A 314 17.81 16.81 8.56
C MET A 314 17.99 16.04 9.88
N MET A 315 17.19 15.01 10.13
CA MET A 315 17.34 14.13 11.30
C MET A 315 18.72 13.48 11.35
N ARG A 316 19.28 13.09 10.20
CA ARG A 316 20.59 12.45 10.10
C ARG A 316 21.70 13.37 10.62
N ALA A 317 21.60 14.67 10.36
CA ALA A 317 22.54 15.66 10.87
C ALA A 317 22.28 16.02 12.36
N LEU A 318 21.01 16.19 12.73
CA LEU A 318 20.62 16.71 14.04
C LEU A 318 20.66 15.65 15.15
N ARG A 319 20.14 14.45 14.90
CA ARG A 319 19.96 13.36 15.87
C ARG A 319 20.21 11.99 15.22
N PRO A 320 21.48 11.69 14.86
CA PRO A 320 21.84 10.43 14.20
C PRO A 320 21.49 9.18 15.02
N ASP A 321 21.42 9.31 16.35
CA ASP A 321 21.01 8.25 17.29
C ASP A 321 19.52 7.86 17.16
N ARG A 322 18.67 8.75 16.62
CA ARG A 322 17.23 8.51 16.43
C ARG A 322 16.87 8.03 15.03
N MET A 323 17.86 7.80 14.17
CA MET A 323 17.62 7.46 12.76
C MET A 323 16.82 6.18 12.57
N THR A 324 17.01 5.15 13.40
CA THR A 324 16.24 3.91 13.31
C THR A 324 14.74 4.18 13.47
N TYR A 325 14.37 5.04 14.43
CA TYR A 325 12.97 5.44 14.66
C TYR A 325 12.45 6.32 13.54
N ALA A 326 13.23 7.30 13.09
CA ALA A 326 12.85 8.18 11.99
C ALA A 326 12.62 7.41 10.68
N VAL A 327 13.50 6.44 10.36
CA VAL A 327 13.35 5.56 9.20
C VAL A 327 12.15 4.63 9.36
N LYS A 328 11.91 4.11 10.58
CA LYS A 328 10.69 3.32 10.86
C LYS A 328 9.42 4.14 10.59
N ASP A 329 9.37 5.39 11.03
CA ASP A 329 8.25 6.29 10.77
C ASP A 329 8.09 6.60 9.28
N PHE A 330 9.19 6.78 8.56
CA PHE A 330 9.17 6.95 7.11
C PHE A 330 8.60 5.72 6.39
N VAL A 331 9.07 4.51 6.75
CA VAL A 331 8.57 3.25 6.21
C VAL A 331 7.08 3.08 6.55
N GLN A 332 6.67 3.41 7.78
CA GLN A 332 5.27 3.36 8.19
C GLN A 332 4.40 4.33 7.37
N GLU A 333 4.89 5.53 7.08
CA GLU A 333 4.17 6.53 6.29
C GLU A 333 4.01 6.07 4.83
N LYS A 334 5.04 5.45 4.25
CA LYS A 334 5.06 5.10 2.83
C LYS A 334 4.46 3.72 2.51
N LEU A 335 4.85 2.70 3.27
CA LEU A 335 4.38 1.33 3.08
C LEU A 335 3.18 1.00 3.97
N GLY A 336 3.01 1.68 5.10
CA GLY A 336 1.91 1.44 6.04
C GLY A 336 2.33 0.68 7.30
N THR A 337 1.43 0.63 8.28
CA THR A 337 1.70 0.11 9.63
C THR A 337 2.06 -1.38 9.65
N LYS A 338 1.51 -2.18 8.73
CA LYS A 338 1.76 -3.63 8.64
C LYS A 338 3.25 -3.99 8.44
N TYR A 339 4.06 -3.06 7.92
CA TYR A 339 5.49 -3.32 7.67
C TYR A 339 6.40 -2.92 8.85
N VAL A 340 5.87 -2.24 9.86
CA VAL A 340 6.63 -1.77 11.04
C VAL A 340 6.17 -2.38 12.36
N GLU A 341 4.99 -3.01 12.35
CA GLU A 341 4.47 -3.77 13.48
C GLU A 341 5.15 -5.14 13.54
N GLY A 342 6.06 -5.29 14.52
CA GLY A 342 6.76 -6.55 14.81
C GLY A 342 5.87 -7.56 15.54
N ARG A 343 4.70 -7.92 14.98
CA ARG A 343 3.96 -9.07 15.47
C ARG A 343 4.49 -10.32 14.77
N SER A 344 4.89 -11.31 15.58
CA SER A 344 5.23 -12.63 15.07
C SER A 344 4.06 -13.16 14.22
N VAL A 345 4.38 -13.63 13.01
CA VAL A 345 3.39 -14.29 12.17
C VAL A 345 3.00 -15.58 12.86
N GLU A 346 1.70 -15.77 13.10
CA GLU A 346 1.20 -17.03 13.68
C GLU A 346 1.62 -18.20 12.78
N PHE A 347 2.23 -19.24 13.37
CA PHE A 347 2.74 -20.40 12.63
C PHE A 347 1.70 -21.01 11.68
N ALA A 348 0.41 -20.98 12.06
CA ALA A 348 -0.70 -21.46 11.23
C ALA A 348 -0.75 -20.79 9.84
N LYS A 349 -0.43 -19.50 9.74
CA LYS A 349 -0.40 -18.78 8.46
C LYS A 349 0.79 -19.20 7.60
N SER A 350 1.97 -19.33 8.20
CA SER A 350 3.16 -19.85 7.49
C SER A 350 2.97 -21.30 7.05
N TYR A 351 2.18 -22.08 7.79
CA TYR A 351 1.78 -23.44 7.41
C TYR A 351 0.95 -23.47 6.12
N GLU A 352 0.00 -22.56 5.94
CA GLU A 352 -0.80 -22.46 4.71
C GLU A 352 0.06 -22.20 3.46
N GLU A 353 1.19 -21.50 3.62
CA GLU A 353 2.13 -21.22 2.53
C GLU A 353 3.10 -22.40 2.26
N SER A 354 3.15 -23.40 3.14
CA SER A 354 4.07 -24.54 3.01
C SER A 354 3.48 -25.71 2.21
N GLY A 355 4.34 -26.30 1.38
CA GLY A 355 4.05 -27.48 0.58
C GLY A 355 4.91 -28.69 0.97
N PRO A 356 4.60 -29.89 0.43
CA PRO A 356 5.43 -31.08 0.58
C PRO A 356 6.87 -30.90 0.11
N THR A 357 7.06 -30.07 -0.91
CA THR A 357 8.35 -29.79 -1.56
C THR A 357 9.03 -28.53 -1.03
N THR A 358 8.40 -27.84 -0.08
CA THR A 358 8.86 -26.56 0.45
C THR A 358 9.02 -26.69 1.96
N PRO A 359 10.20 -27.11 2.46
CA PRO A 359 10.48 -27.20 3.88
C PRO A 359 10.33 -25.84 4.57
N MET A 360 10.06 -25.84 5.87
CA MET A 360 10.20 -24.65 6.70
C MET A 360 11.53 -24.66 7.44
N PHE A 361 12.27 -23.57 7.37
CA PHE A 361 13.58 -23.41 8.00
C PHE A 361 13.52 -22.37 9.11
N PHE A 362 13.54 -22.83 10.36
CA PHE A 362 13.60 -22.00 11.53
C PHE A 362 15.03 -21.53 11.83
N ILE A 363 15.22 -20.22 11.77
CA ILE A 363 16.45 -19.58 12.25
C ILE A 363 16.27 -19.34 13.75
N LEU A 364 17.04 -20.08 14.54
CA LEU A 364 16.93 -20.06 15.99
C LEU A 364 17.55 -18.78 16.56
N SER A 365 16.73 -18.05 17.32
CA SER A 365 17.21 -16.99 18.20
C SER A 365 17.36 -17.53 19.62
N PRO A 366 18.39 -17.10 20.39
CA PRO A 366 18.56 -17.53 21.77
C PRO A 366 17.30 -17.29 22.61
N GLY A 367 16.82 -18.32 23.30
CA GLY A 367 15.66 -18.23 24.20
C GLY A 367 14.29 -18.40 23.54
N VAL A 368 14.22 -18.65 22.23
CA VAL A 368 12.96 -18.92 21.51
C VAL A 368 12.95 -20.35 20.97
N ASN A 369 11.85 -21.07 21.17
CA ASN A 369 11.69 -22.44 20.67
C ASN A 369 10.51 -22.52 19.68
N PRO A 370 10.77 -22.39 18.36
CA PRO A 370 9.72 -22.43 17.34
C PRO A 370 9.09 -23.82 17.16
N ILE A 371 9.71 -24.87 17.69
CA ILE A 371 9.25 -26.25 17.53
C ILE A 371 7.96 -26.49 18.32
N LYS A 372 7.80 -25.81 19.46
CA LYS A 372 6.58 -25.91 20.27
C LYS A 372 5.35 -25.45 19.49
N ASP A 373 5.50 -24.43 18.64
CA ASP A 373 4.41 -23.93 17.80
C ASP A 373 4.03 -24.96 16.72
N VAL A 374 5.01 -25.65 16.14
CA VAL A 374 4.79 -26.75 15.19
C VAL A 374 4.06 -27.92 15.87
N GLU A 375 4.45 -28.30 17.08
CA GLU A 375 3.82 -29.39 17.85
C GLU A 375 2.37 -29.05 18.22
N VAL A 376 2.13 -27.84 18.72
CA VAL A 376 0.78 -27.37 19.09
C VAL A 376 -0.12 -27.34 17.86
N HIS A 377 0.36 -26.82 16.72
CA HIS A 377 -0.42 -26.78 15.50
C HIS A 377 -0.64 -28.18 14.92
N GLY A 378 0.41 -28.99 14.81
CA GLY A 378 0.32 -30.38 14.35
C GLY A 378 -0.72 -31.17 15.12
N LYS A 379 -0.72 -31.07 16.46
CA LYS A 379 -1.69 -31.77 17.31
C LYS A 379 -3.13 -31.38 17.00
N LYS A 380 -3.41 -30.11 16.67
CA LYS A 380 -4.75 -29.63 16.29
C LYS A 380 -5.25 -30.26 14.99
N ILE A 381 -4.35 -30.57 14.05
CA ILE A 381 -4.68 -31.14 12.73
C ILE A 381 -4.33 -32.63 12.61
N GLY A 382 -4.09 -33.32 13.73
CA GLY A 382 -3.92 -34.77 13.77
C GLY A 382 -2.50 -35.28 13.54
N PHE A 383 -1.49 -34.39 13.52
CA PHE A 383 -0.07 -34.76 13.51
C PHE A 383 0.47 -34.76 14.93
N SER A 384 0.80 -35.94 15.45
CA SER A 384 1.33 -36.08 16.81
C SER A 384 2.16 -37.35 16.96
N ALA A 385 3.03 -37.37 17.97
CA ALA A 385 3.80 -38.55 18.31
C ALA A 385 2.88 -39.75 18.63
N ASP A 386 1.72 -39.51 19.27
CA ASP A 386 0.72 -40.53 19.59
C ASP A 386 0.14 -41.19 18.33
N ASN A 387 -0.06 -40.40 17.27
CA ASN A 387 -0.53 -40.87 15.96
C ASN A 387 0.60 -41.46 15.09
N LYS A 388 1.85 -41.47 15.58
CA LYS A 388 3.04 -41.99 14.88
C LYS A 388 3.32 -41.37 13.51
N ASN A 389 2.74 -40.20 13.24
CA ASN A 389 2.89 -39.45 11.98
C ASN A 389 3.70 -38.14 12.17
N PHE A 390 4.35 -38.00 13.32
CA PHE A 390 5.16 -36.84 13.68
C PHE A 390 6.49 -37.30 14.27
N HIS A 391 7.59 -36.98 13.60
CA HIS A 391 8.94 -37.40 13.96
C HIS A 391 9.77 -36.19 14.36
N ASN A 392 10.14 -36.09 15.63
CA ASN A 392 10.96 -34.99 16.14
C ASN A 392 12.38 -35.48 16.47
N ILE A 393 13.37 -35.01 15.71
CA ILE A 393 14.75 -35.55 15.72
C ILE A 393 15.73 -34.41 15.99
N SER A 394 16.36 -34.44 17.17
CA SER A 394 17.46 -33.55 17.50
C SER A 394 18.77 -34.11 16.95
N LEU A 395 19.37 -33.39 15.99
CA LEU A 395 20.58 -33.84 15.33
C LEU A 395 21.82 -33.62 16.20
N GLY A 396 22.66 -34.64 16.18
CA GLY A 396 23.93 -34.76 16.87
C GLY A 396 24.63 -36.01 16.36
N GLN A 397 25.74 -36.39 16.96
CA GLN A 397 26.54 -37.51 16.46
C GLN A 397 25.72 -38.81 16.35
N GLY A 398 25.58 -39.33 15.12
CA GLY A 398 24.94 -40.62 14.85
C GLY A 398 23.41 -40.58 14.67
N GLN A 399 22.79 -39.40 14.74
CA GLN A 399 21.33 -39.23 14.53
C GLN A 399 20.94 -39.10 13.05
N GLU A 400 21.92 -38.98 12.15
CA GLU A 400 21.70 -38.74 10.73
C GLU A 400 20.93 -39.91 10.08
N VAL A 401 21.26 -41.15 10.46
CA VAL A 401 20.60 -42.36 9.94
C VAL A 401 19.12 -42.42 10.35
N VAL A 402 18.80 -41.96 11.55
CA VAL A 402 17.42 -41.88 12.05
C VAL A 402 16.64 -40.83 11.28
N ALA A 403 17.26 -39.66 11.05
CA ALA A 403 16.68 -38.61 10.23
C ALA A 403 16.39 -39.07 8.80
N GLU A 404 17.33 -39.74 8.15
CA GLU A 404 17.14 -40.28 6.79
C GLU A 404 15.97 -41.28 6.74
N SER A 405 15.91 -42.20 7.71
CA SER A 405 14.84 -43.20 7.79
C SER A 405 13.47 -42.55 8.00
N ALA A 406 13.39 -41.51 8.83
CA ALA A 406 12.16 -40.77 9.07
C ALA A 406 11.71 -39.98 7.84
N LEU A 407 12.64 -39.36 7.11
CA LEU A 407 12.35 -38.68 5.84
C LEU A 407 11.83 -39.66 4.79
N ASP A 408 12.51 -40.80 4.60
CA ASP A 408 12.11 -41.83 3.63
C ASP A 408 10.70 -42.41 3.92
N LEU A 409 10.35 -42.56 5.21
CA LEU A 409 9.01 -42.97 5.62
C LEU A 409 7.98 -41.85 5.39
N ALA A 410 8.33 -40.62 5.77
CA ALA A 410 7.43 -39.48 5.74
C ALA A 410 7.01 -39.09 4.32
N VAL A 411 7.92 -39.24 3.34
CA VAL A 411 7.64 -39.01 1.93
C VAL A 411 6.56 -39.96 1.40
N LYS A 412 6.56 -41.22 1.86
CA LYS A 412 5.62 -42.26 1.43
C LYS A 412 4.28 -42.18 2.15
N GLU A 413 4.30 -42.03 3.46
CA GLU A 413 3.11 -42.11 4.33
C GLU A 413 2.51 -40.74 4.68
N GLY A 414 3.17 -39.64 4.33
CA GLY A 414 2.68 -38.30 4.59
C GLY A 414 2.88 -37.80 6.01
N HIS A 415 4.06 -38.04 6.60
CA HIS A 415 4.35 -37.66 7.98
C HIS A 415 5.04 -36.30 8.05
N TRP A 416 5.11 -35.76 9.26
CA TRP A 416 5.87 -34.56 9.57
C TRP A 416 7.22 -34.93 10.18
N VAL A 417 8.28 -34.31 9.69
CA VAL A 417 9.64 -34.52 10.21
C VAL A 417 10.21 -33.19 10.68
N ILE A 418 10.64 -33.14 11.93
CA ILE A 418 11.38 -32.01 12.51
C ILE A 418 12.83 -32.41 12.68
N LEU A 419 13.73 -31.69 12.00
CA LEU A 419 15.17 -31.82 12.10
C LEU A 419 15.72 -30.64 12.91
N GLN A 420 16.10 -30.89 14.17
CA GLN A 420 16.64 -29.86 15.03
C GLN A 420 18.15 -29.76 14.93
N ASN A 421 18.67 -28.55 15.05
CA ASN A 421 20.10 -28.26 15.18
C ASN A 421 20.95 -28.81 14.01
N ILE A 422 20.48 -28.65 12.77
CA ILE A 422 21.21 -29.18 11.60
C ILE A 422 22.64 -28.63 11.47
N HIS A 423 22.91 -27.45 12.03
CA HIS A 423 24.24 -26.83 12.09
C HIS A 423 25.27 -27.67 12.87
N LEU A 424 24.85 -28.65 13.67
CA LEU A 424 25.74 -29.55 14.40
C LEU A 424 26.25 -30.73 13.54
N VAL A 425 25.68 -30.95 12.35
CA VAL A 425 25.97 -32.10 11.48
C VAL A 425 26.46 -31.66 10.09
N GLU A 426 27.42 -30.73 10.05
CA GLU A 426 27.97 -30.12 8.82
C GLU A 426 28.24 -31.12 7.68
N ARG A 427 28.89 -32.24 7.98
CA ARG A 427 29.28 -33.25 6.96
C ARG A 427 28.09 -33.94 6.29
N TRP A 428 26.92 -33.95 6.93
CA TRP A 428 25.73 -34.61 6.45
C TRP A 428 24.81 -33.68 5.65
N LEU A 429 24.98 -32.36 5.78
CA LEU A 429 24.13 -31.37 5.11
C LEU A 429 24.05 -31.54 3.58
N PRO A 430 25.13 -31.88 2.84
CA PRO A 430 25.03 -32.15 1.41
C PRO A 430 24.18 -33.38 1.05
N THR A 431 24.11 -34.37 1.95
CA THR A 431 23.25 -35.55 1.80
C THR A 431 21.79 -35.19 2.04
N LEU A 432 21.54 -34.36 3.06
CA LEU A 432 20.21 -33.83 3.35
C LEU A 432 19.67 -33.00 2.17
N GLU A 433 20.47 -32.09 1.61
CA GLU A 433 20.11 -31.27 0.44
C GLU A 433 19.64 -32.13 -0.73
N LYS A 434 20.45 -33.11 -1.14
CA LYS A 434 20.10 -34.05 -2.22
C LYS A 434 18.83 -34.83 -1.95
N LYS A 435 18.59 -35.24 -0.70
CA LYS A 435 17.36 -35.94 -0.32
C LYS A 435 16.15 -35.03 -0.47
N LEU A 436 16.20 -33.80 0.07
CA LEU A 436 15.12 -32.82 -0.05
C LEU A 436 14.78 -32.50 -1.51
N GLU A 437 15.80 -32.36 -2.38
CA GLU A 437 15.61 -32.19 -3.82
C GLU A 437 14.95 -33.42 -4.47
N SER A 438 15.43 -34.64 -4.14
CA SER A 438 14.92 -35.88 -4.74
C SER A 438 13.47 -36.21 -4.40
N TYR A 439 12.97 -35.70 -3.28
CA TYR A 439 11.60 -35.96 -2.83
C TYR A 439 10.56 -35.05 -3.51
N THR A 440 10.95 -34.20 -4.44
CA THR A 440 10.05 -33.24 -5.09
C THR A 440 9.08 -33.87 -6.09
N ASP A 441 9.44 -35.01 -6.71
CA ASP A 441 8.67 -35.59 -7.83
C ASP A 441 7.59 -36.60 -7.41
N GLU A 442 7.74 -37.31 -6.27
CA GLU A 442 6.82 -38.37 -5.81
C GLU A 442 6.61 -38.35 -4.27
N CYS A 443 6.09 -37.26 -3.71
CA CYS A 443 5.82 -37.16 -2.27
C CYS A 443 4.32 -37.10 -1.92
N HIS A 444 3.98 -37.64 -0.76
CA HIS A 444 2.62 -37.58 -0.21
C HIS A 444 2.20 -36.13 0.10
N ALA A 445 0.95 -35.76 -0.20
CA ALA A 445 0.46 -34.38 -0.06
C ALA A 445 0.55 -33.78 1.36
N SER A 446 0.50 -34.63 2.39
CA SER A 446 0.63 -34.25 3.80
C SER A 446 2.07 -34.23 4.34
N TYR A 447 3.05 -34.70 3.56
CA TYR A 447 4.46 -34.67 3.95
C TYR A 447 4.90 -33.24 4.25
N ARG A 448 5.60 -33.01 5.35
CA ARG A 448 6.18 -31.70 5.69
C ARG A 448 7.51 -31.90 6.40
N VAL A 449 8.47 -31.02 6.10
CA VAL A 449 9.77 -30.97 6.78
C VAL A 449 9.95 -29.62 7.44
N TYR A 450 10.34 -29.67 8.71
CA TYR A 450 10.69 -28.53 9.54
C TYR A 450 12.15 -28.67 9.92
N ILE A 451 12.94 -27.65 9.68
CA ILE A 451 14.39 -27.63 9.89
C ILE A 451 14.69 -26.51 10.87
N SER A 452 15.59 -26.71 11.82
CA SER A 452 16.08 -25.60 12.65
C SER A 452 17.60 -25.54 12.73
N ALA A 453 18.12 -24.31 12.68
CA ALA A 453 19.54 -24.04 12.81
C ALA A 453 19.79 -22.70 13.51
N GLU A 454 20.89 -22.62 14.25
CA GLU A 454 21.42 -21.33 14.69
C GLU A 454 22.10 -20.62 13.51
N PRO A 455 21.96 -19.29 13.40
CA PRO A 455 22.66 -18.53 12.38
C PRO A 455 24.17 -18.55 12.64
N ALA A 456 24.95 -18.69 11.56
CA ALA A 456 26.40 -18.61 11.67
C ALA A 456 26.84 -17.21 12.17
N PRO A 457 27.87 -17.12 13.05
CA PRO A 457 28.32 -15.85 13.61
C PRO A 457 28.93 -14.92 12.56
N THR A 458 29.47 -15.47 11.47
CA THR A 458 30.00 -14.73 10.33
C THR A 458 29.60 -15.37 9.00
N VAL A 459 29.64 -14.60 7.91
CA VAL A 459 29.37 -15.10 6.54
C VAL A 459 30.34 -16.23 6.16
N LEU A 460 31.62 -16.13 6.57
CA LEU A 460 32.65 -17.12 6.26
C LEU A 460 32.49 -18.43 7.03
N SER A 461 31.76 -18.41 8.16
CA SER A 461 31.45 -19.59 8.97
C SER A 461 30.11 -20.22 8.65
N HIS A 462 29.44 -19.79 7.56
CA HIS A 462 28.17 -20.34 7.17
C HIS A 462 28.35 -21.73 6.55
N ILE A 463 27.69 -22.72 7.14
CA ILE A 463 27.82 -24.13 6.79
C ILE A 463 26.55 -24.74 6.17
N ILE A 464 25.44 -24.00 6.17
CA ILE A 464 24.17 -24.51 5.63
C ILE A 464 24.23 -24.40 4.10
N PRO A 465 23.97 -25.49 3.36
CA PRO A 465 23.94 -25.46 1.91
C PRO A 465 22.90 -24.47 1.37
N GLN A 466 23.26 -23.80 0.28
CA GLN A 466 22.42 -22.80 -0.36
C GLN A 466 21.10 -23.40 -0.87
N GLY A 467 21.10 -24.60 -1.45
CA GLY A 467 19.90 -25.24 -1.99
C GLY A 467 18.86 -25.51 -0.90
N ILE A 468 19.28 -25.97 0.30
CA ILE A 468 18.38 -26.11 1.46
C ILE A 468 17.72 -24.77 1.79
N LEU A 469 18.50 -23.68 1.80
CA LEU A 469 17.94 -22.37 2.05
C LEU A 469 16.99 -21.98 0.93
N GLU A 470 17.40 -22.01 -0.34
CA GLU A 470 16.59 -21.56 -1.49
C GLU A 470 15.21 -22.20 -1.54
N ILE A 471 15.11 -23.52 -1.36
CA ILE A 471 13.84 -24.26 -1.43
C ILE A 471 12.96 -24.10 -0.19
N SER A 472 13.49 -23.54 0.90
CA SER A 472 12.76 -23.45 2.18
C SER A 472 12.05 -22.11 2.38
N ILE A 473 10.93 -22.13 3.10
CA ILE A 473 10.36 -20.94 3.75
C ILE A 473 11.16 -20.71 5.02
N LYS A 474 11.91 -19.61 5.09
CA LYS A 474 12.72 -19.27 6.27
C LYS A 474 11.79 -18.64 7.30
N ILE A 475 11.90 -18.96 8.59
CA ILE A 475 11.12 -18.39 9.69
C ILE A 475 12.08 -17.94 10.80
N THR A 476 12.15 -16.65 11.12
CA THR A 476 12.78 -16.10 12.31
C THR A 476 11.73 -15.88 13.37
N ASN A 477 11.83 -16.60 14.48
CA ASN A 477 11.07 -16.29 15.69
C ASN A 477 12.00 -15.49 16.59
N GLU A 478 11.99 -14.17 16.42
CA GLU A 478 12.80 -13.27 17.24
C GLU A 478 12.08 -13.00 18.56
N PRO A 479 12.80 -12.94 19.69
CA PRO A 479 12.20 -12.46 20.91
C PRO A 479 11.77 -11.00 20.68
N PRO A 480 10.52 -10.64 21.02
CA PRO A 480 10.02 -9.30 20.80
C PRO A 480 10.94 -8.28 21.48
N THR A 481 11.12 -7.11 20.87
CA THR A 481 12.04 -6.12 21.44
C THR A 481 11.35 -5.01 22.24
N GLY A 482 11.94 -4.69 23.38
CA GLY A 482 11.49 -3.62 24.26
C GLY A 482 10.87 -4.13 25.54
N MET A 483 10.94 -3.30 26.57
CA MET A 483 10.56 -3.67 27.94
C MET A 483 9.11 -4.14 28.04
N VAL A 484 8.18 -3.46 27.38
CA VAL A 484 6.75 -3.79 27.40
C VAL A 484 6.50 -5.15 26.74
N ALA A 485 7.13 -5.40 25.60
CA ALA A 485 6.90 -6.63 24.86
C ALA A 485 7.50 -7.85 25.59
N ASN A 486 8.70 -7.73 26.17
CA ASN A 486 9.27 -8.76 27.03
C ASN A 486 8.45 -8.99 28.30
N LEU A 487 7.85 -7.95 28.88
CA LEU A 487 6.98 -8.10 30.05
C LEU A 487 5.72 -8.88 29.69
N HIS A 488 5.08 -8.58 28.57
CA HIS A 488 3.94 -9.36 28.07
C HIS A 488 4.34 -10.81 27.81
N GLN A 489 5.45 -11.05 27.11
CA GLN A 489 5.95 -12.40 26.86
C GLN A 489 6.22 -13.17 28.17
N ALA A 490 6.74 -12.50 29.20
CA ALA A 490 6.95 -13.11 30.51
C ALA A 490 5.62 -13.50 31.17
N LEU A 491 4.60 -12.63 31.08
CA LEU A 491 3.27 -12.86 31.65
C LEU A 491 2.48 -13.95 30.90
N ASP A 492 2.65 -14.06 29.58
CA ASP A 492 1.96 -15.07 28.74
C ASP A 492 2.33 -16.53 29.10
N ASN A 493 3.35 -16.73 29.94
CA ASN A 493 3.68 -18.06 30.49
C ASN A 493 2.75 -18.52 31.61
N PHE A 494 1.89 -17.63 32.12
CA PHE A 494 1.05 -17.88 33.27
C PHE A 494 -0.42 -17.67 32.91
N ASP A 495 -1.22 -18.71 33.05
CA ASP A 495 -2.65 -18.68 32.81
C ASP A 495 -3.43 -18.24 34.06
N GLN A 496 -4.75 -18.10 33.90
CA GLN A 496 -5.63 -17.70 34.99
C GLN A 496 -5.58 -18.69 36.17
N GLU A 497 -5.41 -19.98 35.90
CA GLU A 497 -5.28 -21.01 36.94
C GLU A 497 -4.02 -20.77 37.79
N THR A 498 -2.90 -20.46 37.16
CA THR A 498 -1.66 -20.09 37.86
C THR A 498 -1.85 -18.83 38.71
N MET A 499 -2.60 -17.85 38.21
CA MET A 499 -2.85 -16.61 38.97
C MET A 499 -3.72 -16.83 40.21
N GLU A 500 -4.53 -17.90 40.24
CA GLU A 500 -5.47 -18.23 41.31
C GLU A 500 -4.99 -19.39 42.21
N MET A 501 -3.80 -19.93 41.96
CA MET A 501 -3.32 -21.14 42.65
C MET A 501 -2.96 -20.92 44.13
N CYS A 502 -2.64 -19.68 44.54
CA CYS A 502 -2.13 -19.34 45.87
C CYS A 502 -3.23 -18.75 46.76
N ALA A 503 -3.32 -19.20 48.01
CA ALA A 503 -4.25 -18.67 49.01
C ALA A 503 -4.01 -17.18 49.34
N LYS A 504 -2.78 -16.69 49.13
CA LYS A 504 -2.39 -15.28 49.26
C LYS A 504 -2.30 -14.62 47.89
N GLU A 505 -3.45 -14.52 47.23
CA GLU A 505 -3.52 -14.09 45.84
C GLU A 505 -2.86 -12.72 45.58
N ASN A 506 -3.08 -11.73 46.45
CA ASN A 506 -2.56 -10.38 46.23
C ASN A 506 -1.03 -10.33 46.29
N GLU A 507 -0.45 -10.98 47.28
CA GLU A 507 0.99 -11.09 47.46
C GLU A 507 1.62 -11.91 46.33
N PHE A 508 1.00 -13.04 45.97
CA PHE A 508 1.48 -13.89 44.88
C PHE A 508 1.48 -13.14 43.55
N LYS A 509 0.34 -12.54 43.15
CA LYS A 509 0.20 -11.78 41.90
C LYS A 509 1.18 -10.61 41.83
N SER A 510 1.36 -9.89 42.93
CA SER A 510 2.29 -8.74 43.00
C SER A 510 3.75 -9.18 42.81
N ILE A 511 4.19 -10.22 43.52
CA ILE A 511 5.57 -10.71 43.44
C ILE A 511 5.81 -11.41 42.09
N LEU A 512 4.82 -12.14 41.56
CA LEU A 512 4.90 -12.77 40.25
C LEU A 512 5.06 -11.72 39.15
N PHE A 513 4.27 -10.65 39.18
CA PHE A 513 4.44 -9.53 38.23
C PHE A 513 5.84 -8.92 38.33
N SER A 514 6.36 -8.74 39.54
CA SER A 514 7.73 -8.25 39.74
C SER A 514 8.81 -9.22 39.24
N LEU A 515 8.59 -10.52 39.35
CA LEU A 515 9.45 -11.54 38.73
C LEU A 515 9.41 -11.46 37.20
N CYS A 516 8.22 -11.33 36.60
CA CYS A 516 8.07 -11.10 35.15
C CYS A 516 8.77 -9.82 34.70
N TYR A 517 8.63 -8.74 35.46
CA TYR A 517 9.31 -7.47 35.19
C TYR A 517 10.83 -7.62 35.31
N PHE A 518 11.33 -8.25 36.36
CA PHE A 518 12.76 -8.50 36.51
C PHE A 518 13.31 -9.37 35.38
N HIS A 519 12.58 -10.43 35.01
CA HIS A 519 12.90 -11.27 33.86
C HIS A 519 13.00 -10.46 32.56
N ALA A 520 12.03 -9.59 32.31
CA ALA A 520 12.02 -8.72 31.14
C ALA A 520 13.21 -7.74 31.13
N VAL A 521 13.58 -7.18 32.29
CA VAL A 521 14.77 -6.31 32.43
C VAL A 521 16.06 -7.07 32.10
N VAL A 522 16.29 -8.23 32.72
CA VAL A 522 17.55 -8.98 32.52
C VAL A 522 17.68 -9.46 31.07
N SER A 523 16.56 -9.82 30.43
CA SER A 523 16.47 -10.20 29.02
C SER A 523 16.74 -9.02 28.08
N GLU A 524 16.11 -7.85 28.28
CA GLU A 524 16.39 -6.65 27.47
C GLU A 524 17.84 -6.19 27.61
N ARG A 525 18.38 -6.24 28.82
CA ARG A 525 19.72 -5.72 29.13
C ARG A 525 20.83 -6.41 28.32
N ARG A 526 20.63 -7.65 27.86
CA ARG A 526 21.56 -8.36 26.97
C ARG A 526 21.85 -7.65 25.66
N LYS A 527 20.92 -6.84 25.16
CA LYS A 527 21.06 -6.14 23.88
C LYS A 527 22.14 -5.06 23.90
N PHE A 528 22.50 -4.57 25.09
CA PHE A 528 23.48 -3.50 25.26
C PHE A 528 24.92 -4.01 25.37
N GLY A 529 25.16 -5.30 25.11
CA GLY A 529 26.49 -5.90 25.15
C GLY A 529 27.20 -5.60 26.49
N PRO A 530 28.49 -5.19 26.46
CA PRO A 530 29.25 -4.86 27.68
C PRO A 530 28.68 -3.73 28.55
N GLN A 531 27.83 -2.84 28.01
CA GLN A 531 27.16 -1.81 28.82
C GLN A 531 25.98 -2.38 29.62
N GLY A 532 25.40 -3.47 29.12
CA GLY A 532 24.37 -4.23 29.81
C GLY A 532 25.00 -5.20 30.81
N TRP A 533 25.75 -6.17 30.29
CA TRP A 533 26.39 -7.23 31.06
C TRP A 533 27.85 -7.38 30.63
N ASN A 534 28.75 -7.57 31.59
CA ASN A 534 30.17 -7.82 31.29
C ASN A 534 30.36 -9.14 30.52
N ARG A 535 29.46 -10.12 30.74
CA ARG A 535 29.45 -11.41 30.02
C ARG A 535 28.03 -11.77 29.56
N SER A 536 27.94 -12.64 28.57
CA SER A 536 26.65 -13.19 28.13
C SER A 536 26.21 -14.32 29.07
N TYR A 537 25.06 -14.14 29.73
CA TYR A 537 24.46 -15.15 30.63
C TYR A 537 23.21 -15.76 30.02
N PRO A 538 22.93 -17.06 30.22
CA PRO A 538 21.84 -17.79 29.56
C PRO A 538 20.52 -17.90 30.36
N PHE A 539 20.08 -16.86 31.08
CA PHE A 539 18.67 -16.71 31.52
C PHE A 539 17.67 -17.08 30.42
N ASN A 540 16.67 -17.87 30.79
CA ASN A 540 15.64 -18.40 29.91
C ASN A 540 14.28 -18.41 30.64
N THR A 541 13.21 -18.71 29.91
CA THR A 541 11.84 -18.77 30.46
C THR A 541 11.68 -19.82 31.57
N GLY A 542 12.49 -20.88 31.57
CA GLY A 542 12.53 -21.88 32.64
C GLY A 542 12.92 -21.28 33.99
N ASP A 543 13.85 -20.31 34.01
CA ASP A 543 14.21 -19.62 35.26
C ASP A 543 13.01 -18.86 35.85
N LEU A 544 12.19 -18.26 34.98
CA LEU A 544 10.97 -17.55 35.38
C LEU A 544 9.89 -18.51 35.89
N THR A 545 9.57 -19.58 35.15
CA THR A 545 8.50 -20.52 35.52
C THR A 545 8.85 -21.31 36.79
N ILE A 546 10.10 -21.73 36.95
CA ILE A 546 10.55 -22.37 38.19
C ILE A 546 10.52 -21.37 39.35
N SER A 547 10.90 -20.11 39.13
CA SER A 547 10.82 -19.07 40.17
C SER A 547 9.38 -18.83 40.64
N ALA A 548 8.40 -18.85 39.73
CA ALA A 548 6.99 -18.77 40.07
C ALA A 548 6.52 -19.97 40.90
N MET A 549 6.96 -21.18 40.57
CA MET A 549 6.65 -22.38 41.35
C MET A 549 7.28 -22.35 42.76
N VAL A 550 8.51 -21.85 42.87
CA VAL A 550 9.19 -21.64 44.15
C VAL A 550 8.47 -20.57 44.97
N LEU A 551 8.04 -19.47 44.35
CA LEU A 551 7.26 -18.42 44.99
C LEU A 551 5.98 -19.00 45.62
N TYR A 552 5.21 -19.78 44.85
CA TYR A 552 4.00 -20.44 45.33
C TYR A 552 4.28 -21.30 46.57
N ASN A 553 5.26 -22.21 46.46
CA ASN A 553 5.61 -23.12 47.56
C ASN A 553 6.01 -22.37 48.84
N TYR A 554 6.77 -21.28 48.72
CA TYR A 554 7.19 -20.47 49.87
C TYR A 554 6.05 -19.66 50.47
N LEU A 555 5.14 -19.12 49.66
CA LEU A 555 3.99 -18.36 50.16
C LEU A 555 2.98 -19.26 50.87
N GLU A 556 2.76 -20.48 50.40
CA GLU A 556 1.89 -21.47 51.06
C GLU A 556 2.50 -22.02 52.35
N ALA A 557 3.81 -22.27 52.36
CA ALA A 557 4.47 -22.87 53.53
C ALA A 557 4.63 -21.91 54.73
N ASN A 558 4.53 -20.60 54.50
CA ASN A 558 4.78 -19.59 55.54
C ASN A 558 3.49 -18.80 55.84
N THR A 559 3.30 -18.30 57.06
CA THR A 559 2.14 -17.44 57.38
C THR A 559 2.34 -16.00 56.90
N LYS A 560 3.58 -15.50 56.98
CA LYS A 560 4.00 -14.19 56.46
C LYS A 560 4.86 -14.34 55.22
N VAL A 561 4.97 -13.29 54.41
CA VAL A 561 5.84 -13.30 53.22
C VAL A 561 7.32 -13.31 53.67
N PRO A 562 8.11 -14.34 53.32
CA PRO A 562 9.51 -14.45 53.72
C PRO A 562 10.41 -13.64 52.78
N TRP A 563 10.40 -12.32 52.92
CA TRP A 563 11.04 -11.41 51.97
C TRP A 563 12.56 -11.56 51.85
N GLU A 564 13.25 -11.88 52.93
CA GLU A 564 14.70 -12.11 52.89
C GLU A 564 15.04 -13.38 52.10
N ASP A 565 14.28 -14.46 52.32
CA ASP A 565 14.44 -15.71 51.59
C ASP A 565 14.11 -15.54 50.11
N LEU A 566 12.99 -14.89 49.77
CA LEU A 566 12.63 -14.62 48.36
C LEU A 566 13.67 -13.73 47.66
N ARG A 567 14.25 -12.75 48.38
CA ARG A 567 15.34 -11.92 47.83
C ARG A 567 16.58 -12.74 47.53
N TYR A 568 16.95 -13.63 48.44
CA TYR A 568 18.10 -14.50 48.29
C TYR A 568 17.88 -15.55 47.18
N LEU A 569 16.74 -16.26 47.20
CA LEU A 569 16.41 -17.29 46.22
C LEU A 569 16.43 -16.75 44.80
N PHE A 570 15.72 -15.66 44.51
CA PHE A 570 15.64 -15.17 43.13
C PHE A 570 16.90 -14.42 42.70
N GLY A 571 17.48 -13.60 43.58
CA GLY A 571 18.64 -12.77 43.27
C GLY A 571 19.97 -13.53 43.23
N GLU A 572 20.18 -14.50 44.14
CA GLU A 572 21.46 -15.21 44.29
C GLU A 572 21.45 -16.61 43.67
N ILE A 573 20.32 -17.31 43.71
CA ILE A 573 20.25 -18.71 43.27
C ILE A 573 19.67 -18.81 41.86
N MET A 574 18.44 -18.35 41.64
CA MET A 574 17.73 -18.54 40.37
C MET A 574 18.39 -17.76 39.24
N TYR A 575 18.42 -16.42 39.34
CA TYR A 575 19.09 -15.58 38.34
C TYR A 575 20.59 -15.42 38.65
N GLY A 576 20.95 -15.26 39.92
CA GLY A 576 22.34 -15.11 40.35
C GLY A 576 23.22 -16.32 40.06
N GLY A 577 22.65 -17.53 40.04
CA GLY A 577 23.40 -18.77 39.76
C GLY A 577 23.97 -18.84 38.35
N HIS A 578 23.42 -18.08 37.40
CA HIS A 578 23.95 -17.97 36.03
C HIS A 578 25.11 -16.98 35.93
N ILE A 579 25.24 -16.06 36.89
CA ILE A 579 26.12 -14.90 36.79
C ILE A 579 27.47 -15.24 37.39
N THR A 580 28.52 -15.13 36.57
CA THR A 580 29.90 -15.47 36.97
C THR A 580 30.77 -14.27 37.27
N ASP A 581 30.37 -13.06 36.85
CA ASP A 581 31.08 -11.82 37.15
C ASP A 581 30.50 -11.14 38.40
N ASP A 582 31.38 -10.69 39.30
CA ASP A 582 30.98 -10.15 40.60
C ASP A 582 30.19 -8.83 40.46
N TRP A 583 30.56 -7.96 39.51
CA TRP A 583 29.86 -6.68 39.29
C TRP A 583 28.49 -6.88 38.68
N ASP A 584 28.37 -7.78 37.71
CA ASP A 584 27.08 -8.18 37.14
C ASP A 584 26.16 -8.80 38.22
N ARG A 585 26.75 -9.60 39.11
CA ARG A 585 26.00 -10.24 40.21
C ARG A 585 25.51 -9.21 41.20
N ASP A 586 26.34 -8.26 41.59
CA ASP A 586 25.96 -7.14 42.45
C ASP A 586 24.86 -6.30 41.81
N TRP A 587 24.97 -5.98 40.51
CA TRP A 587 23.94 -5.24 39.79
C TRP A 587 22.60 -5.99 39.78
N SER A 588 22.62 -7.28 39.46
CA SER A 588 21.42 -8.14 39.41
C SER A 588 20.70 -8.16 40.76
N ARG A 589 21.46 -8.42 41.83
CA ARG A 589 20.97 -8.46 43.21
C ARG A 589 20.40 -7.11 43.67
N LEU A 590 21.09 -6.01 43.38
CA LEU A 590 20.63 -4.66 43.73
C LEU A 590 19.35 -4.30 42.98
N THR A 591 19.26 -4.66 41.70
CA THR A 591 18.08 -4.43 40.87
C THR A 591 16.87 -5.21 41.38
N TRP A 592 17.03 -6.51 41.69
CA TRP A 592 15.97 -7.31 42.30
C TRP A 592 15.54 -6.73 43.64
N LYS A 593 16.49 -6.33 44.49
CA LYS A 593 16.20 -5.70 45.78
C LYS A 593 15.40 -4.40 45.61
N PHE A 594 15.75 -3.56 44.64
CA PHE A 594 15.05 -2.30 44.36
C PHE A 594 13.61 -2.56 43.91
N ILE A 595 13.39 -3.52 43.02
CA ILE A 595 12.05 -3.94 42.57
C ILE A 595 11.23 -4.42 43.78
N CYS A 596 11.79 -5.28 44.63
CA CYS A 596 11.11 -5.76 45.84
C CYS A 596 10.80 -4.67 46.87
N ILE A 597 11.56 -3.58 46.92
CA ILE A 597 11.31 -2.46 47.85
C ILE A 597 10.08 -1.66 47.42
N GLN A 598 9.74 -1.61 46.12
CA GLN A 598 8.55 -0.89 45.65
C GLN A 598 7.24 -1.68 45.85
N ILE A 599 7.34 -2.98 46.18
CA ILE A 599 6.20 -3.84 46.53
C ILE A 599 5.90 -3.80 48.04
N TRP A 600 6.95 -3.56 48.85
CA TRP A 600 6.87 -3.35 50.30
C TRP A 600 6.16 -2.05 50.64
#